data_AF-A0A8D8TXH3-F1
#
_entry.id   AF-A0A8D8TXH3-F1
#
_cell.length_a   1.000
_cell.length_b   1.000
_cell.length_c   1.000
_cell.angle_alpha   90.00
_cell.angle_beta   90.00
_cell.angle_gamma   90.00
#
_symmetry.space_group_name_H-M   'P 1'
#
loop_
_entity.id
_entity.type
_entity.pdbx_description
1 polymer ?
#
loop_
_entity_poly.entity_id
_entity_poly.type
_entity_poly.pdbx_seq_one_letter_code
_entity_poly.pdbx_strand_id
1 'polypeptide(L)'
;ANKLNFYSEETTPIDQLFGLESHSEIVCSSCSNVSTTYEHSNGVLSLAIERYDSLHKALNAFFQEDLLEGYTCPKCGQKVEARKRYLIDKPPTVLQLHLKRFAYDGTNRKLTHKVHVPQQLEL
;
A
#
# COMPACT_ATOMS: atom_id res chain seq x y z
N ALA A 1 -16.19 16.54 -12.65
CA ALA A 1 -16.26 15.73 -13.88
C ALA A 1 -15.37 14.51 -13.70
N ASN A 2 -15.99 13.32 -13.60
CA ASN A 2 -15.49 11.95 -13.75
C ASN A 2 -13.98 11.68 -13.64
N LYS A 3 -13.56 11.01 -12.56
CA LYS A 3 -12.40 10.09 -12.55
C LYS A 3 -12.62 8.81 -11.74
N LEU A 4 -13.87 8.49 -11.41
CA LEU A 4 -14.26 7.18 -10.88
C LEU A 4 -15.20 6.59 -11.93
N ASN A 5 -14.68 5.78 -12.86
CA ASN A 5 -15.43 4.90 -13.79
C ASN A 5 -14.50 4.23 -14.83
N PHE A 6 -13.27 3.83 -14.46
CA PHE A 6 -12.43 3.02 -15.36
C PHE A 6 -12.13 1.61 -14.82
N TYR A 7 -12.43 1.35 -13.55
CA TYR A 7 -12.38 0.01 -12.97
C TYR A 7 -13.81 -0.50 -12.91
N SER A 8 -14.29 -0.90 -14.07
CA SER A 8 -15.57 -1.52 -14.32
C SER A 8 -15.83 -2.69 -13.36
N GLU A 9 -17.09 -2.84 -12.96
CA GLU A 9 -17.75 -4.05 -12.46
C GLU A 9 -16.90 -5.32 -12.62
N GLU A 10 -16.59 -6.03 -11.54
CA GLU A 10 -15.73 -7.22 -11.49
C GLU A 10 -15.88 -8.14 -12.72
N THR A 11 -15.05 -7.88 -13.75
CA THR A 11 -15.33 -8.37 -15.11
C THR A 11 -14.97 -9.83 -15.29
N THR A 12 -14.02 -10.31 -14.50
CA THR A 12 -13.52 -11.69 -14.55
C THR A 12 -13.68 -12.38 -13.20
N PRO A 13 -13.76 -13.73 -13.16
CA PRO A 13 -13.75 -14.45 -11.89
C PRO A 13 -12.53 -14.17 -11.01
N ILE A 14 -11.39 -13.78 -11.60
CA ILE A 14 -10.19 -13.38 -10.85
C ILE A 14 -10.44 -12.04 -10.16
N ASP A 15 -10.98 -11.05 -10.87
CA ASP A 15 -11.29 -9.74 -10.27
C ASP A 15 -12.40 -9.86 -9.21
N GLN A 16 -13.35 -10.77 -9.38
CA GLN A 16 -14.41 -11.03 -8.39
C GLN A 16 -13.86 -11.57 -7.05
N LEU A 17 -12.79 -12.36 -7.12
CA LEU A 17 -12.18 -12.97 -5.94
C LEU A 17 -11.08 -12.09 -5.34
N PHE A 18 -10.23 -11.52 -6.19
CA PHE A 18 -8.99 -10.87 -5.80
C PHE A 18 -8.97 -9.37 -6.07
N GLY A 19 -9.99 -8.80 -6.70
CA GLY A 19 -10.07 -7.38 -7.00
C GLY A 19 -10.03 -6.54 -5.73
N LEU A 20 -9.01 -5.68 -5.64
CA LEU A 20 -8.79 -4.73 -4.55
C LEU A 20 -8.86 -3.32 -5.13
N GLU A 21 -9.77 -2.51 -4.60
CA GLU A 21 -9.79 -1.07 -4.86
C GLU A 21 -9.12 -0.34 -3.71
N SER A 22 -8.23 0.57 -4.07
CA SER A 22 -7.39 1.29 -3.12
C SER A 22 -7.03 2.66 -3.66
N HIS A 23 -6.52 3.51 -2.78
CA HIS A 23 -5.90 4.75 -3.21
C HIS A 23 -4.70 5.11 -2.34
N SER A 24 -3.78 5.86 -2.93
CA SER A 24 -2.74 6.56 -2.19
C SER A 24 -3.01 8.05 -2.17
N GLU A 25 -2.68 8.69 -1.06
CA GLU A 25 -2.74 10.13 -0.91
C GLU A 25 -1.37 10.68 -0.60
N ILE A 26 -1.00 11.78 -1.26
CA ILE A 26 0.19 12.55 -0.96
C ILE A 26 -0.24 13.95 -0.52
N VAL A 27 0.09 14.30 0.72
CA VAL A 27 -0.22 15.60 1.34
C VAL A 27 1.03 16.47 1.35
N CYS A 28 0.99 17.58 0.62
CA CYS A 28 2.06 18.57 0.58
C CYS A 28 2.20 19.29 1.93
N SER A 29 3.41 19.33 2.50
CA SER A 29 3.66 20.02 3.79
C SER A 29 3.55 21.55 3.70
N SER A 30 3.82 22.15 2.53
CA SER A 30 3.82 23.61 2.35
C SER A 30 2.43 24.20 2.12
N CYS A 31 1.64 23.60 1.21
CA CYS A 31 0.35 24.16 0.78
C CYS A 31 -0.86 23.28 1.09
N SER A 32 -0.64 22.17 1.81
CA SER A 32 -1.67 21.19 2.20
C SER A 32 -2.48 20.62 1.03
N ASN A 33 -1.99 20.72 -0.21
CA ASN A 33 -2.61 20.06 -1.34
C ASN A 33 -2.59 18.55 -1.16
N VAL A 34 -3.72 17.91 -1.39
CA VAL A 34 -3.85 16.45 -1.41
C VAL A 34 -3.85 16.00 -2.87
N SER A 35 -2.91 15.12 -3.20
CA SER A 35 -2.83 14.42 -4.48
C SER A 35 -3.24 12.96 -4.27
N THR A 36 -4.43 12.60 -4.74
CA THR A 36 -4.99 11.24 -4.62
C THR A 36 -4.78 10.46 -5.92
N THR A 37 -4.37 9.21 -5.80
CA THR A 37 -4.20 8.27 -6.93
C THR A 37 -4.94 6.99 -6.60
N TYR A 38 -5.96 6.65 -7.39
CA TYR A 38 -6.75 5.42 -7.25
C TYR A 38 -6.09 4.28 -8.03
N GLU A 39 -6.13 3.08 -7.45
CA GLU A 39 -5.51 1.87 -7.96
C GLU A 39 -6.47 0.69 -7.80
N HIS A 40 -6.59 -0.11 -8.87
CA HIS A 40 -7.23 -1.42 -8.85
C HIS A 40 -6.17 -2.50 -9.09
N SER A 41 -6.17 -3.55 -8.28
CA SER A 41 -5.18 -4.61 -8.34
C SER A 41 -5.76 -5.97 -7.95
N ASN A 42 -5.02 -7.05 -8.18
CA ASN A 42 -5.42 -8.42 -7.82
C ASN A 42 -5.14 -8.74 -6.33
N GLY A 43 -5.29 -7.77 -5.43
CA GLY A 43 -5.36 -8.04 -3.98
C GLY A 43 -4.07 -8.53 -3.32
N VAL A 44 -2.91 -8.34 -3.96
CA VAL A 44 -1.61 -8.72 -3.39
C VAL A 44 -1.01 -7.56 -2.60
N LEU A 45 -0.93 -7.68 -1.28
CA LEU A 45 -0.17 -6.76 -0.43
C LEU A 45 1.21 -7.35 -0.12
N SER A 46 2.26 -6.65 -0.54
CA SER A 46 3.64 -7.09 -0.30
C SER A 46 4.24 -6.41 0.92
N LEU A 47 4.26 -7.12 2.04
CA LEU A 47 4.64 -6.62 3.35
C LEU A 47 6.15 -6.71 3.58
N ALA A 48 6.78 -5.59 3.92
CA ALA A 48 8.12 -5.59 4.46
C ALA A 48 8.07 -6.22 5.87
N ILE A 49 8.90 -7.22 6.13
CA ILE A 49 8.90 -7.96 7.41
C ILE A 49 10.25 -7.93 8.13
N GLU A 50 11.26 -7.27 7.58
CA GLU A 50 12.62 -7.30 8.12
C GLU A 50 12.70 -6.83 9.58
N ARG A 51 11.86 -5.86 9.95
CA ARG A 51 11.79 -5.29 11.30
C ARG A 51 10.59 -5.78 12.11
N TYR A 52 9.82 -6.73 11.59
CA TYR A 52 8.54 -7.15 12.18
C TYR A 52 8.47 -8.66 12.37
N ASP A 53 8.00 -9.06 13.55
CA ASP A 53 7.86 -10.45 14.01
C ASP A 53 6.42 -10.97 13.89
N SER A 54 5.48 -10.15 13.44
CA SER A 54 4.06 -10.47 13.37
C SER A 54 3.39 -9.76 12.20
N LEU A 55 2.36 -10.41 11.66
CA LEU A 55 1.60 -9.90 10.52
C LEU A 55 0.93 -8.56 10.82
N HIS A 56 0.35 -8.41 12.02
CA HIS A 56 -0.27 -7.15 12.46
C HIS A 56 0.71 -5.98 12.44
N LYS A 57 1.93 -6.16 13.00
CA LYS A 57 2.94 -5.08 12.96
C LYS A 57 3.34 -4.72 11.54
N ALA A 58 3.49 -5.72 10.67
CA ALA A 58 3.84 -5.49 9.27
C ALA A 58 2.73 -4.79 8.48
N LEU A 59 1.45 -5.12 8.73
CA LEU A 59 0.30 -4.43 8.14
C LEU A 59 0.14 -3.01 8.67
N ASN A 60 0.28 -2.81 9.99
CA ASN A 60 0.24 -1.47 10.57
C ASN A 60 1.30 -0.57 9.94
N ALA A 61 2.52 -1.09 9.76
CA ALA A 61 3.59 -0.37 9.06
C ALA A 61 3.30 -0.14 7.57
N PHE A 62 2.57 -1.04 6.91
CA PHE A 62 2.20 -0.90 5.50
C PHE A 62 1.18 0.24 5.27
N PHE A 63 0.24 0.42 6.20
CA PHE A 63 -0.77 1.49 6.12
C PHE A 63 -0.36 2.77 6.86
N GLN A 64 0.78 2.76 7.55
CA GLN A 64 1.32 3.93 8.22
C GLN A 64 1.67 5.01 7.19
N GLU A 65 1.53 6.26 7.60
CA GLU A 65 1.93 7.41 6.79
C GLU A 65 3.47 7.47 6.69
N ASP A 66 3.97 7.49 5.46
CA ASP A 66 5.38 7.61 5.09
C ASP A 66 5.75 9.05 4.72
N LEU A 67 6.97 9.46 5.05
CA LEU A 67 7.53 10.74 4.62
C LEU A 67 8.24 10.59 3.28
N LEU A 68 7.86 11.43 2.32
CA LEU A 68 8.50 11.57 1.02
C LEU A 68 9.36 12.83 1.03
N GLU A 69 10.67 12.66 0.95
CA GLU A 69 11.60 13.77 0.76
C GLU A 69 11.68 14.19 -0.71
N GLY A 70 11.67 15.50 -0.96
CA GLY A 70 11.91 16.04 -2.29
C GLY A 70 10.76 15.87 -3.29
N TYR A 71 9.53 15.72 -2.80
CA TYR A 71 8.31 15.72 -3.61
C TYR A 71 8.06 17.10 -4.23
N THR A 72 7.91 17.18 -5.55
CA THR A 72 7.53 18.42 -6.24
C THR A 72 6.01 18.53 -6.30
N CYS A 73 5.43 19.45 -5.53
CA CYS A 73 3.98 19.62 -5.48
C CYS A 73 3.45 20.20 -6.80
N PRO A 74 2.46 19.57 -7.45
CA PRO A 74 1.90 20.07 -8.71
C PRO A 74 1.10 21.37 -8.55
N LYS A 75 0.63 21.69 -7.32
CA LYS A 75 -0.14 22.91 -7.05
C LYS A 75 0.74 24.14 -6.83
N CYS A 76 1.76 24.04 -5.98
CA CYS A 76 2.62 25.19 -5.66
C CYS A 76 3.98 25.17 -6.38
N GLY A 77 4.32 24.09 -7.08
CA GLY A 77 5.59 23.94 -7.81
C GLY A 77 6.83 23.75 -6.93
N GLN A 78 6.67 23.78 -5.60
CA GLN A 78 7.80 23.68 -4.67
C GLN A 78 8.20 22.22 -4.43
N LYS A 79 9.51 22.01 -4.28
CA LYS A 79 10.09 20.76 -3.79
C LYS A 79 10.04 20.75 -2.27
N VAL A 80 9.29 19.83 -1.69
CA VAL A 80 8.97 19.78 -0.26
C VAL A 80 9.06 18.36 0.28
N GLU A 81 9.06 18.24 1.62
CA GLU A 81 8.64 17.00 2.26
C GLU A 81 7.12 16.83 2.08
N ALA A 82 6.64 15.62 1.84
CA ALA A 82 5.23 15.31 1.77
C ALA A 82 4.92 14.03 2.54
N ARG A 83 3.66 13.90 2.97
CA ARG A 83 3.20 12.70 3.67
C ARG A 83 2.43 11.82 2.71
N LYS A 84 2.80 10.55 2.59
CA LYS A 84 2.14 9.57 1.74
C LYS A 84 1.47 8.50 2.59
N ARG A 85 0.23 8.16 2.28
CA ARG A 85 -0.46 7.01 2.87
C ARG A 85 -1.15 6.18 1.80
N TYR A 86 -1.40 4.92 2.11
CA TYR A 86 -2.15 3.98 1.27
C TYR A 86 -3.39 3.53 2.03
N LEU A 87 -4.53 3.44 1.34
CA LEU A 87 -5.81 3.07 1.92
C LEU A 87 -6.51 2.05 1.02
N ILE A 88 -7.29 1.18 1.65
CA ILE A 88 -8.17 0.25 0.95
C ILE A 88 -9.57 0.84 0.92
N ASP A 89 -10.12 0.98 -0.29
CA ASP A 89 -11.50 1.46 -0.50
C ASP A 89 -12.48 0.29 -0.47
N LYS A 90 -12.15 -0.79 -1.18
CA LYS A 90 -12.93 -2.03 -1.24
C LYS A 90 -11.98 -3.23 -1.16
N PRO A 91 -11.99 -3.99 -0.06
CA PRO A 91 -11.14 -5.18 0.08
C PRO A 91 -11.63 -6.32 -0.84
N PRO A 92 -10.72 -7.21 -1.27
CA PRO A 92 -11.08 -8.40 -2.05
C PRO A 92 -11.76 -9.45 -1.16
N THR A 93 -12.50 -10.36 -1.79
CA THR A 93 -13.03 -11.56 -1.12
C THR A 93 -11.89 -12.46 -0.61
N VAL A 94 -10.80 -12.57 -1.37
CA VAL A 94 -9.60 -13.31 -1.04
C VAL A 94 -8.39 -12.38 -1.08
N LEU A 95 -7.85 -12.05 0.09
CA LEU A 95 -6.66 -11.21 0.22
C LEU A 95 -5.37 -12.05 0.14
N GLN A 96 -4.41 -11.60 -0.65
CA GLN A 96 -3.11 -12.24 -0.79
C GLN A 96 -2.04 -11.42 -0.06
N LEU A 97 -1.38 -12.01 0.94
CA LEU A 97 -0.33 -11.35 1.71
C LEU A 97 1.03 -11.96 1.38
N HIS A 98 1.85 -11.20 0.65
CA HIS A 98 3.21 -11.58 0.32
C HIS A 98 4.18 -11.05 1.36
N LEU A 99 4.86 -11.93 2.09
CA LEU A 99 5.93 -11.56 3.01
C LEU A 99 7.24 -11.38 2.24
N LYS A 100 7.75 -10.15 2.14
CA LYS A 100 9.04 -9.84 1.49
C LYS A 100 10.20 -10.44 2.30
N ARG A 101 10.50 -11.72 2.05
CA ARG A 101 11.55 -12.50 2.74
C ARG A 101 12.92 -12.39 2.11
N PHE A 102 13.06 -11.64 1.01
CA PHE A 102 14.33 -11.45 0.33
C PHE A 102 14.74 -10.00 0.45
N ALA A 103 15.92 -9.77 1.01
CA ALA A 103 16.51 -8.46 1.18
C ALA A 103 17.89 -8.41 0.50
N TYR A 104 18.30 -7.19 0.14
CA TYR A 104 19.60 -6.93 -0.46
C TYR A 104 20.32 -5.83 0.33
N ASP A 105 21.41 -6.19 0.99
CA ASP A 105 22.29 -5.29 1.77
C ASP A 105 23.73 -5.28 1.21
N GLY A 106 23.86 -5.55 -0.08
CA GLY A 106 25.13 -5.83 -0.77
C GLY A 106 25.27 -7.31 -1.17
N THR A 107 24.52 -8.19 -0.52
CA THR A 107 24.33 -9.59 -0.94
C THR A 107 22.86 -9.98 -0.83
N ASN A 108 22.45 -11.01 -1.58
CA ASN A 108 21.09 -11.55 -1.46
C ASN A 108 20.96 -12.36 -0.17
N ARG A 109 20.05 -11.96 0.72
CA ARG A 109 19.81 -12.63 2.00
C ARG A 109 18.33 -13.00 2.16
N LYS A 110 18.08 -14.21 2.67
CA LYS A 110 16.74 -14.67 3.04
C LYS A 110 16.46 -14.39 4.51
N LEU A 111 15.35 -13.72 4.79
CA LEU A 111 14.80 -13.50 6.12
C LEU A 111 14.13 -14.78 6.62
N THR A 112 14.82 -15.49 7.53
CA THR A 112 14.39 -16.78 8.09
C THR A 112 13.69 -16.65 9.44
N HIS A 113 13.57 -15.45 10.00
CA HIS A 113 12.90 -15.25 11.28
C HIS A 113 11.42 -15.60 11.18
N LYS A 114 10.88 -16.02 12.33
CA LYS A 114 9.47 -16.36 12.49
C LYS A 114 8.63 -15.08 12.38
N VAL A 115 7.56 -15.15 11.61
CA VAL A 115 6.52 -14.12 11.56
C VAL A 115 5.24 -14.76 12.07
N HIS A 116 4.68 -14.23 13.15
CA HIS A 116 3.42 -14.70 13.71
C HIS A 116 2.26 -14.30 12.80
N VAL A 117 1.56 -15.29 12.27
CA VAL A 117 0.36 -15.12 11.43
C VAL A 117 -0.84 -15.61 12.24
N PRO A 118 -1.77 -14.74 12.62
CA PRO A 118 -2.98 -15.14 13.34
C PRO A 118 -3.92 -15.90 12.41
N GLN A 119 -4.82 -16.70 12.99
CA GLN A 119 -5.88 -17.36 12.22
C GLN A 119 -6.95 -16.37 11.73
N GLN A 120 -7.18 -15.31 12.51
CA GLN A 120 -8.12 -14.22 12.19
C GLN A 120 -7.35 -12.91 12.14
N LEU A 121 -7.68 -12.08 11.15
CA LEU A 121 -7.07 -10.79 10.92
C LEU A 121 -8.19 -9.76 10.77
N GLU A 122 -8.11 -8.69 11.55
CA GLU A 122 -8.92 -7.50 11.37
C GLU A 122 -8.09 -6.46 10.62
N LEU A 123 -8.65 -5.91 9.55
CA LEU A 123 -8.03 -4.93 8.65
C LEU A 123 -8.65 -3.55 8.86
#